data_AF-A0A6S5RPH5-F1
#
_entry.id   AF-A0A6S5RPH5-F1
#
_cell.length_a   1.000
_cell.length_b   1.000
_cell.length_c   1.000
_cell.angle_alpha   90.00
_cell.angle_beta   90.00
_cell.angle_gamma   90.00
#
_symmetry.space_group_name_H-M   'P 1'
#
loop_
_entity.id
_entity.type
_entity.pdbx_description
1 polymer ?
#
loop_
_entity_poly.entity_id
_entity_poly.type
_entity_poly.pdbx_seq_one_letter_code
_entity_poly.pdbx_strand_id
1 'polypeptide(L)' 'MSTEKAPAAQKLEEVTLAKPHTHEGVDYEVGAVIKVNTADKEWLTQNEIIASKDPGTK' A
#
# COMPACT_ATOMS: atom_id res chain seq x y z
N MET A 1 20.56 -22.95 13.81
CA MET A 1 19.77 -21.84 14.37
C MET A 1 19.26 -21.05 13.18
N SER A 2 18.04 -21.34 12.73
CA SER A 2 17.40 -20.58 11.66
C SER A 2 16.97 -19.27 12.29
N THR A 3 17.76 -18.21 12.08
CA THR A 3 17.40 -16.87 12.55
C THR A 3 16.13 -16.47 11.81
N GLU A 4 15.02 -16.51 12.54
CA GLU A 4 13.76 -15.85 12.23
C GLU A 4 14.09 -14.39 11.92
N LYS A 5 14.11 -14.07 10.62
CA LYS A 5 14.18 -12.71 10.12
C LYS A 5 12.84 -12.09 10.46
N ALA A 6 12.71 -11.58 11.69
CA ALA A 6 11.61 -10.70 12.07
C ALA A 6 11.44 -9.70 10.91
N PRO A 7 10.26 -9.59 10.28
CA PRO A 7 10.09 -8.64 9.20
C PRO A 7 10.39 -7.28 9.81
N ALA A 8 11.49 -6.66 9.37
CA ALA A 8 11.85 -5.31 9.76
C ALA A 8 10.57 -4.49 9.68
N ALA A 9 10.19 -3.80 10.76
CA ALA A 9 8.96 -3.03 10.83
C ALA A 9 8.94 -2.05 9.65
N GLN A 10 8.36 -2.48 8.53
CA GLN A 10 8.33 -1.71 7.30
C GLN A 10 7.36 -0.59 7.61
N LYS A 11 7.81 0.65 7.41
CA LYS A 11 6.98 1.82 7.66
C LYS A 11 5.82 1.74 6.68
N LEU A 12 4.65 1.34 7.19
CA LEU A 12 3.43 1.24 6.41
C LEU A 12 2.82 2.64 6.30
N GLU A 13 2.53 3.05 5.09
CA GLU A 13 1.81 4.27 4.75
C GLU A 13 0.39 3.93 4.33
N GLU A 14 -0.56 4.76 4.75
CA GLU A 14 -1.96 4.63 4.36
C GLU A 14 -2.16 5.26 2.99
N VAL A 15 -2.65 4.47 2.04
CA VAL A 15 -2.91 4.90 0.66
C VAL A 15 -4.34 4.57 0.28
N THR A 16 -4.95 5.46 -0.51
CA THR A 16 -6.30 5.27 -1.03
C THR A 16 -6.26 4.70 -2.43
N LEU A 17 -6.93 3.55 -2.61
CA LEU A 17 -7.06 2.89 -3.89
C LEU A 17 -7.91 3.74 -4.86
N ALA A 18 -7.38 4.01 -6.04
CA ALA A 18 -8.11 4.56 -7.18
C ALA A 18 -8.75 3.46 -8.05
N LYS A 19 -8.25 2.21 -7.94
CA LYS A 19 -8.75 1.02 -8.65
C LYS A 19 -8.90 -0.15 -7.66
N PRO A 20 -9.84 -1.09 -7.90
CA PRO A 20 -9.94 -2.27 -7.06
C PRO A 20 -8.64 -3.09 -7.14
N HIS A 21 -8.14 -3.54 -6.00
CA HIS A 21 -6.85 -4.22 -5.91
C HIS A 21 -6.85 -5.24 -4.77
N THR A 22 -6.23 -6.39 -5.02
CA THR A 22 -6.00 -7.42 -4.01
C THR A 22 -4.67 -7.14 -3.30
N HIS A 23 -4.72 -6.75 -2.03
CA HIS A 23 -3.53 -6.53 -1.20
C HIS A 23 -3.44 -7.61 -0.11
N GLU A 24 -2.30 -8.29 -0.02
CA GLU A 24 -2.09 -9.42 0.92
C GLU A 24 -3.16 -10.53 0.85
N GLY A 25 -3.75 -10.75 -0.33
CA GLY A 25 -4.82 -11.74 -0.52
C GLY A 25 -6.21 -11.27 -0.08
N VAL A 26 -6.36 -10.00 0.28
CA VAL A 26 -7.64 -9.35 0.55
C VAL A 26 -8.00 -8.43 -0.61
N ASP A 27 -9.19 -8.61 -1.18
CA ASP A 27 -9.71 -7.73 -2.21
C ASP A 27 -10.23 -6.43 -1.60
N TYR A 28 -9.73 -5.32 -2.11
CA TYR A 28 -10.17 -3.98 -1.74
C TYR A 28 -10.79 -3.25 -2.92
N GLU A 29 -11.86 -2.52 -2.64
CA GLU A 29 -12.57 -1.72 -3.62
C GLU A 29 -11.95 -0.33 -3.83
N VAL A 30 -12.41 0.38 -4.87
CA VAL A 30 -12.01 1.76 -5.12
C VAL A 30 -12.38 2.64 -3.92
N GLY A 31 -11.45 3.48 -3.50
CA GLY A 31 -11.62 4.36 -2.34
C GLY A 31 -11.27 3.71 -1.01
N ALA A 32 -11.01 2.39 -0.98
CA ALA A 32 -10.54 1.74 0.24
C ALA A 32 -9.13 2.22 0.60
N VAL A 33 -8.89 2.33 1.91
CA VAL A 33 -7.58 2.71 2.45
C VAL A 33 -6.85 1.44 2.87
N ILE A 34 -5.67 1.23 2.31
CA ILE A 34 -4.79 0.10 2.63
C ILE A 34 -3.45 0.61 3.18
N LYS A 35 -2.80 -0.21 4.00
CA LYS A 35 -1.51 0.08 4.59
C LYS A 35 -0.43 -0.66 3.83
N VAL A 36 0.40 0.09 3.10
CA VAL A 36 1.41 -0.47 2.20
C VAL A 36 2.79 0.05 2.57
N ASN A 37 3.84 -0.70 2.31
CA ASN A 37 5.19 -0.17 2.47
C ASN A 37 5.53 0.82 1.34
N THR A 38 6.65 1.53 1.46
CA THR A 38 7.07 2.51 0.44
C THR A 38 7.26 1.88 -0.95
N ALA A 39 7.80 0.66 -1.05
CA ALA A 39 8.01 -0.01 -2.34
C ALA A 39 6.67 -0.37 -3.02
N ASP A 40 5.71 -0.85 -2.24
CA ASP A 40 4.36 -1.14 -2.70
C ASP A 40 3.63 0.16 -3.09
N LYS A 41 3.79 1.25 -2.31
CA LYS A 41 3.25 2.57 -2.66
C LYS A 41 3.77 3.05 -4.02
N GLU A 42 5.07 2.93 -4.26
CA GLU A 42 5.68 3.29 -5.54
C GLU A 42 5.11 2.44 -6.69
N TRP A 43 5.03 1.12 -6.50
CA TRP A 43 4.46 0.21 -7.51
C TRP A 43 2.98 0.51 -7.79
N LEU A 44 2.17 0.71 -6.74
CA LEU A 44 0.75 1.06 -6.85
C LEU A 44 0.56 2.41 -7.54
N THR A 45 1.46 3.37 -7.30
CA THR A 45 1.44 4.68 -7.96
C THR A 45 1.79 4.54 -9.44
N GLN A 46 2.84 3.77 -9.78
CA GLN A 46 3.26 3.53 -11.17
C GLN A 46 2.19 2.79 -12.00
N ASN A 47 1.42 1.93 -11.35
CA ASN A 47 0.31 1.20 -11.99
C ASN A 47 -1.02 1.97 -11.94
N GLU A 48 -1.03 3.21 -11.41
CA GLU A 48 -2.22 4.03 -11.23
C GLU A 48 -3.33 3.30 -10.46
N ILE A 49 -2.95 2.48 -9.49
CA ILE A 49 -3.83 1.72 -8.61
C ILE A 49 -4.23 2.57 -7.41
N ILE A 50 -3.34 3.43 -6.93
CA ILE A 50 -3.63 4.48 -5.95
C ILE A 50 -3.57 5.84 -6.64
N ALA A 51 -4.37 6.79 -6.16
CA ALA A 51 -4.27 8.15 -6.67
C ALA A 51 -2.95 8.76 -6.18
N SER A 52 -2.17 9.37 -7.08
CA SER A 52 -0.98 10.18 -6.71
C SER A 52 -1.34 11.42 -5.86
N LYS A 53 -2.63 11.63 -5.59
CA LYS A 53 -3.10 12.64 -4.67
C LYS A 53 -2.93 12.12 -3.25
N ASP A 54 -1.72 12.33 -2.74
CA ASP A 54 -1.41 12.30 -1.32
C ASP A 54 -2.59 12.97 -0.56
N PRO A 55 -3.30 12.29 0.36
CA PRO A 55 -4.39 12.89 1.13
C PRO A 55 -3.88 13.86 2.20
N GLY A 56 -2.76 14.55 1.96
CA GLY A 56 -2.21 15.60 2.79
C GLY A 56 -2.13 16.92 2.03
N THR A 57 -2.77 17.95 2.61
CA THR A 57 -2.69 19.39 2.30
C THR A 57 -3.79 19.96 1.38
N LYS A 58 -4.92 20.33 1.99
CA LYS A 58 -5.59 21.60 1.70
C LYS A 58 -4.94 22.68 2.57
#